data_AF-A0A7K2FVL2-F1
#
_entry.id   AF-A0A7K2FVL2-F1
#
_cell.length_a   1.000
_cell.length_b   1.000
_cell.length_c   1.000
_cell.angle_alpha   90.00
_cell.angle_beta   90.00
_cell.angle_gamma   90.00
#
_symmetry.space_group_name_H-M   'P 1'
#
loop_
_entity.id
_entity.type
_entity.pdbx_description
1 polymer ?
#
loop_
_entity_poly.entity_id
_entity_poly.type
_entity_poly.pdbx_seq_one_letter_code
_entity_poly.pdbx_strand_id
1 'polypeptide(L)'
;MCRHLAYLGPELSLGALLVEPAHSLYRQAWAPRRQRNGTVNADGFGVGWYPADDPVPARYRRAGPLWADPSFADLARVIRAGAVLAAVRDATLAG
;
A
#
# COMPACT_ATOMS: atom_id res chain seq x y z
N MET A 1 6.53 -13.55 -2.33
CA MET A 1 5.91 -13.34 -0.99
C MET A 1 5.56 -11.88 -0.82
N CYS A 2 4.26 -11.55 -0.75
CA CYS A 2 3.76 -10.19 -0.59
C CYS A 2 4.18 -9.51 0.73
N ARG A 3 4.08 -8.18 0.76
CA ARG A 3 4.24 -7.36 1.98
C ARG A 3 2.93 -6.66 2.31
N HIS A 4 2.61 -6.54 3.60
CA HIS A 4 1.37 -5.95 4.08
C HIS A 4 1.64 -4.95 5.20
N LEU A 5 0.77 -3.95 5.33
CA LEU A 5 0.76 -2.99 6.42
C LEU A 5 -0.69 -2.79 6.88
N ALA A 6 -0.92 -2.82 8.19
CA ALA A 6 -2.18 -2.42 8.79
C ALA A 6 -1.94 -1.26 9.75
N TYR A 7 -2.90 -0.35 9.82
CA TYR A 7 -2.88 0.80 10.72
C TYR A 7 -4.24 0.96 11.38
N LEU A 8 -4.23 1.20 12.69
CA LEU A 8 -5.40 1.59 13.47
C LEU A 8 -4.96 2.66 14.48
N GLY A 9 -5.52 3.86 14.38
CA GLY A 9 -5.12 4.99 15.23
C GLY A 9 -5.70 6.33 14.77
N PRO A 10 -5.09 7.45 15.21
CA PRO A 10 -5.44 8.79 14.74
C PRO A 10 -5.39 8.92 13.21
N GLU A 11 -6.19 9.81 12.63
CA GLU A 11 -6.20 9.96 11.17
C GLU A 11 -4.84 10.47 10.64
N LEU A 12 -4.27 9.68 9.74
CA LEU A 12 -3.05 10.02 9.00
C LEU A 12 -3.32 9.93 7.50
N SER A 13 -2.54 10.67 6.71
CA SER A 13 -2.59 10.52 5.25
C SER A 13 -2.08 9.13 4.85
N LEU A 14 -2.59 8.61 3.74
CA LEU A 14 -2.02 7.40 3.14
C LEU A 14 -0.53 7.56 2.84
N GLY A 15 -0.07 8.76 2.46
CA GLY A 15 1.34 9.10 2.26
C GLY A 15 2.19 8.91 3.50
N ALA A 16 1.74 9.43 4.65
CA ALA A 16 2.43 9.31 5.94
C ALA A 16 2.55 7.85 6.41
N LEU A 17 1.59 7.01 6.04
CA LEU A 17 1.59 5.59 6.39
C LEU A 17 2.38 4.72 5.40
N LEU A 18 2.18 4.95 4.11
CA LEU A 18 2.56 4.01 3.05
C LEU A 18 3.78 4.45 2.24
N VAL A 19 4.15 5.74 2.26
CA VAL A 19 5.19 6.30 1.37
C VAL A 19 6.35 6.88 2.17
N GLU A 20 6.07 7.84 3.04
CA GLU A 20 7.08 8.66 3.74
C GLU A 20 8.02 7.89 4.67
N PRO A 21 7.60 6.84 5.43
CA PRO A 21 8.51 6.15 6.33
C PRO A 21 9.72 5.57 5.61
N ALA A 22 10.91 5.64 6.23
CA ALA A 22 12.15 5.17 5.60
C ALA A 22 12.14 3.69 5.17
N HIS A 23 11.25 2.89 5.77
CA HIS A 23 11.01 1.48 5.46
C HIS A 23 9.53 1.20 5.11
N SER A 24 8.88 2.18 4.49
CA SER A 24 7.47 2.16 4.11
C SER A 24 7.09 0.98 3.22
N LEU A 25 5.79 0.74 3.08
CA LEU A 25 5.28 -0.28 2.16
C LEU A 25 5.67 0.04 0.70
N TYR A 26 5.69 1.33 0.33
CA TYR A 26 6.22 1.81 -0.94
C TYR A 26 7.67 1.37 -1.17
N ARG A 27 8.56 1.58 -0.19
CA ARG A 27 9.95 1.13 -0.32
C ARG A 27 10.07 -0.39 -0.35
N GLN A 28 9.27 -1.09 0.44
CA GLN A 28 9.22 -2.55 0.45
C GLN A 28 8.71 -3.13 -0.89
N ALA A 29 8.03 -2.34 -1.71
CA ALA A 29 7.61 -2.76 -3.04
C ALA A 29 8.81 -3.08 -3.96
N TRP A 30 9.90 -2.31 -3.88
CA TRP A 30 11.07 -2.49 -4.76
C TRP A 30 12.36 -2.87 -4.00
N ALA A 31 12.43 -2.65 -2.69
CA ALA A 31 13.58 -2.98 -1.83
C ALA A 31 13.15 -3.56 -0.46
N PRO A 32 12.52 -4.75 -0.42
CA PRO A 32 12.17 -5.40 0.85
C PRO A 32 13.42 -5.93 1.57
N ARG A 33 13.59 -5.60 2.85
CA ARG A 33 14.81 -5.96 3.63
C ARG A 33 14.79 -7.34 4.27
N ARG A 34 13.60 -7.90 4.49
CA ARG A 34 13.39 -9.15 5.26
C ARG A 34 12.54 -10.17 4.50
N GLN A 35 12.42 -10.01 3.19
CA GLN A 35 11.69 -10.93 2.32
C GLN A 35 12.65 -12.04 1.88
N ARG A 36 12.25 -13.29 2.10
CA ARG A 36 13.07 -14.48 1.77
C ARG A 36 12.78 -15.02 0.37
N ASN A 37 11.56 -14.83 -0.13
CA ASN A 37 11.11 -15.33 -1.43
C ASN A 37 10.63 -14.16 -2.30
N GLY A 38 11.21 -14.05 -3.50
CA GLY A 38 11.03 -12.94 -4.43
C GLY A 38 11.86 -11.70 -4.08
N THR A 39 12.31 -10.97 -5.10
CA THR A 39 13.21 -9.81 -4.98
C THR A 39 12.45 -8.49 -4.85
N VAL A 40 11.26 -8.41 -5.45
CA VAL A 40 10.41 -7.23 -5.52
C VAL A 40 8.94 -7.64 -5.37
N ASN A 41 8.07 -6.67 -5.10
CA ASN A 41 6.62 -6.82 -5.08
C ASN A 41 6.01 -5.90 -6.15
N ALA A 42 6.15 -6.31 -7.42
CA ALA A 42 5.79 -5.52 -8.59
C ALA A 42 4.45 -5.90 -9.23
N ASP A 43 3.84 -7.03 -8.83
CA ASP A 43 2.72 -7.66 -9.54
C ASP A 43 1.34 -7.13 -9.13
N GLY A 44 1.33 -5.94 -8.53
CA GLY A 44 0.14 -5.25 -8.06
C GLY A 44 0.24 -4.73 -6.66
N PHE A 45 -0.76 -3.94 -6.29
CA PHE A 45 -0.95 -3.45 -4.92
C PHE A 45 -2.43 -3.22 -4.62
N GLY A 46 -2.72 -3.07 -3.34
CA GLY A 46 -4.03 -2.65 -2.87
C GLY A 46 -3.93 -1.84 -1.60
N VAL A 47 -4.82 -0.86 -1.45
CA VAL A 47 -5.08 -0.15 -0.20
C VAL A 47 -6.58 -0.12 0.04
N GLY A 48 -6.98 -0.49 1.25
CA GLY A 48 -8.32 -0.34 1.76
C GLY A 48 -8.30 0.53 3.01
N TRP A 49 -9.30 1.38 3.18
CA TRP A 49 -9.44 2.25 4.33
C TRP A 49 -10.90 2.47 4.67
N TYR A 50 -11.17 2.79 5.92
CA TYR A 50 -12.48 3.24 6.37
C TYR A 50 -12.53 4.76 6.33
N PRO A 51 -13.39 5.38 5.50
CA PRO A 51 -13.67 6.81 5.57
C PRO A 51 -14.30 7.19 6.92
N ALA A 52 -14.17 8.45 7.34
CA ALA A 52 -14.71 8.91 8.62
C ALA A 52 -16.23 8.72 8.74
N ASP A 53 -16.97 9.01 7.66
CA ASP A 53 -18.44 9.04 7.65
C ASP A 53 -19.06 7.84 6.90
N ASP A 54 -18.28 6.81 6.59
CA ASP A 54 -18.77 5.61 5.89
C ASP A 54 -18.29 4.33 6.58
N PRO A 55 -19.20 3.48 7.10
CA PRO A 55 -18.82 2.19 7.69
C PRO A 55 -18.31 1.17 6.65
N VAL A 56 -18.49 1.43 5.36
CA VAL A 56 -18.03 0.56 4.27
C VAL A 56 -16.61 0.96 3.84
N PRO A 57 -15.65 0.02 3.79
CA PRO A 57 -14.29 0.37 3.40
C PRO A 57 -14.20 0.68 1.91
N ALA A 58 -13.58 1.81 1.59
CA ALA A 58 -13.13 2.10 0.24
C ALA A 58 -11.89 1.26 -0.10
N ARG A 59 -11.73 0.91 -1.38
CA ARG A 59 -10.62 0.08 -1.86
C ARG A 59 -10.09 0.58 -3.18
N TYR A 60 -8.78 0.65 -3.28
CA TYR A 60 -8.05 0.95 -4.51
C TYR A 60 -7.06 -0.17 -4.81
N ARG A 61 -7.18 -0.81 -5.99
CA ARG A 61 -6.36 -1.96 -6.39
C ARG A 61 -5.87 -1.82 -7.83
N ARG A 62 -4.66 -2.30 -8.08
CA ARG A 62 -3.98 -2.23 -9.37
C ARG A 62 -3.14 -3.48 -9.59
N ALA A 63 -3.01 -3.88 -10.85
CA ALA A 63 -2.15 -5.00 -11.25
C ALA A 63 -0.69 -4.57 -11.52
N GLY A 64 -0.45 -3.28 -11.75
CA GLY A 64 0.89 -2.73 -11.94
C GLY A 64 1.61 -2.41 -10.62
N PRO A 65 2.92 -2.10 -10.69
CA PRO A 65 3.71 -1.81 -9.51
C PRO A 65 3.29 -0.49 -8.85
N LEU A 66 3.33 -0.47 -7.53
CA LEU A 66 2.92 0.68 -6.71
C LEU A 66 3.62 1.99 -7.09
N TRP A 67 4.90 1.93 -7.48
CA TRP A 67 5.69 3.11 -7.81
C TRP A 67 5.41 3.69 -9.21
N ALA A 68 4.70 2.95 -10.07
CA ALA A 68 4.37 3.40 -11.42
C ALA A 68 2.93 3.90 -11.57
N ASP A 69 2.16 3.97 -10.47
CA ASP A 69 0.78 4.44 -10.51
C ASP A 69 0.68 5.92 -10.07
N PRO A 70 0.47 6.87 -11.01
CA PRO A 70 0.36 8.29 -10.68
C PRO A 70 -0.93 8.61 -9.91
N SER A 71 -2.02 7.87 -10.14
CA SER A 71 -3.26 8.06 -9.39
C SER A 71 -3.07 7.69 -7.92
N PHE A 72 -2.27 6.66 -7.61
CA PHE A 72 -1.93 6.38 -6.21
C PHE A 72 -1.17 7.53 -5.54
N ALA A 73 -0.30 8.24 -6.26
CA ALA A 73 0.40 9.40 -5.70
C ALA A 73 -0.57 10.51 -5.25
N ASP A 74 -1.62 10.76 -6.03
CA ASP A 74 -2.68 11.71 -5.65
C ASP A 74 -3.48 11.20 -4.44
N LEU A 75 -3.90 9.93 -4.46
CA LEU A 75 -4.60 9.30 -3.34
C LEU A 75 -3.78 9.36 -2.04
N ALA A 76 -2.48 9.09 -2.13
CA ALA A 76 -1.55 9.14 -1.02
C ALA A 76 -1.51 10.54 -0.35
N ARG A 77 -1.62 11.60 -1.15
CA ARG A 77 -1.59 12.98 -0.67
C ARG A 77 -2.90 13.39 0.02
N VAL A 78 -4.05 12.97 -0.49
CA VAL A 78 -5.34 13.54 -0.10
C VAL A 78 -6.16 12.67 0.84
N ILE A 79 -6.07 11.34 0.75
CA ILE A 79 -6.86 10.46 1.61
C ILE A 79 -6.25 10.39 3.00
N ARG A 80 -7.11 10.56 4.00
CA ARG A 80 -6.79 10.38 5.42
C ARG A 80 -7.74 9.34 5.99
N ALA A 81 -7.24 8.49 6.88
CA ALA A 81 -8.04 7.49 7.57
C ALA A 81 -7.35 7.03 8.86
N GLY A 82 -8.16 6.69 9.86
CA GLY A 82 -7.68 6.07 11.11
C GLY A 82 -7.53 4.55 11.02
N ALA A 83 -8.13 3.90 10.02
CA ALA A 83 -8.07 2.44 9.82
C ALA A 83 -7.73 2.12 8.36
N VAL A 84 -6.56 1.49 8.14
CA VAL A 84 -6.00 1.20 6.81
C VAL A 84 -5.42 -0.20 6.76
N LEU A 85 -5.64 -0.91 5.65
CA LEU A 85 -4.97 -2.15 5.29
C LEU A 85 -4.40 -2.02 3.87
N ALA A 86 -3.10 -2.26 3.70
CA ALA A 86 -2.43 -2.16 2.42
C ALA A 86 -1.52 -3.36 2.14
N ALA A 87 -1.32 -3.67 0.86
CA ALA A 87 -0.48 -4.76 0.40
C ALA A 87 0.23 -4.41 -0.92
N VAL A 88 1.46 -4.93 -1.08
CA VAL A 88 2.18 -5.00 -2.36
C VAL A 88 2.41 -6.46 -2.71
N ARG A 89 2.19 -6.82 -3.98
CA ARG A 89 2.06 -8.19 -4.45
C ARG A 89 3.35 -8.67 -5.13
N ASP A 90 3.74 -9.89 -4.79
CA ASP A 90 4.80 -10.65 -5.45
C ASP A 90 4.23 -12.03 -5.80
N ALA A 91 3.93 -12.22 -7.09
CA ALA A 91 3.26 -13.38 -7.65
C ALA A 91 4.27 -14.46 -8.07
N THR A 92 3.92 -15.72 -7.85
CA THR A 92 4.78 -16.87 -8.22
C THR A 92 4.87 -17.12 -9.73
N LEU A 93 3.97 -16.52 -10.51
CA LEU A 93 3.94 -16.52 -11.97
C LEU A 93 3.58 -15.11 -12.44
N ALA A 94 4.16 -14.66 -13.56
CA ALA A 94 3.76 -13.41 -14.19
C ALA A 94 2.28 -13.50 -14.58
N GLY A 95 1.51 -12.49 -14.17
CA GLY A 95 0.08 -12.33 -14.51
C GLY A 95 -0.11 -11.59 -15.82
#